data_AF-A0A7K2XI65-F1
#
_entry.id   AF-A0A7K2XI65-F1
#
_cell.length_a   1.000
_cell.length_b   1.000
_cell.length_c   1.000
_cell.angle_alpha   90.00
_cell.angle_beta   90.00
_cell.angle_gamma   90.00
#
_symmetry.space_group_name_H-M   'P 1'
#
loop_
_entity.id
_entity.type
_entity.pdbx_description
1 polymer ?
#
loop_
_entity_poly.entity_id
_entity_poly.type
_entity_poly.pdbx_seq_one_letter_code
_entity_poly.pdbx_strand_id
1 'polypeptide(L)'
;MGRWEPNARGRLEQAALELYGEHGFDATTAKQIAERAGLTERTFFRHFADKREVLFPHGNPLLERLVGALADVPPETAPIDAVSAALQGASDLFRERGDLARRRQAVIAAHAELRERELIKLAALAAALAGALRERG
;
A
#
# COMPACT_ATOMS: atom_id res chain seq x y z
N MET A 1 29.77 12.25 1.14
CA MET A 1 28.94 12.20 2.36
C MET A 1 27.59 11.60 2.02
N GLY A 2 27.16 10.54 2.72
CA GLY A 2 25.79 10.00 2.69
C GLY A 2 25.47 9.00 1.57
N ARG A 3 26.01 7.77 1.67
CA ARG A 3 25.51 6.60 0.94
C ARG A 3 24.05 6.40 1.35
N TRP A 4 23.08 6.70 0.46
CA TRP A 4 21.67 6.39 0.71
C TRP A 4 21.55 4.90 1.06
N GLU A 5 21.03 4.59 2.24
CA GLU A 5 20.57 3.24 2.47
C GLU A 5 19.41 2.95 1.50
N PRO A 6 19.45 1.83 0.77
CA PRO A 6 18.31 1.41 -0.03
C PRO A 6 17.11 1.26 0.92
N ASN A 7 15.92 1.71 0.50
CA ASN A 7 14.66 1.69 1.25
C ASN A 7 14.27 2.93 2.10
N ALA A 8 14.62 4.14 1.65
CA ALA A 8 14.10 5.37 2.26
C ALA A 8 12.56 5.43 2.32
N ARG A 9 11.87 4.92 1.29
CA ARG A 9 10.41 4.91 1.21
C ARG A 9 9.80 4.03 2.32
N GLY A 10 10.30 2.81 2.51
CA GLY A 10 9.82 1.93 3.59
C GLY A 10 10.13 2.46 4.99
N ARG A 11 11.27 3.14 5.18
CA ARG A 11 11.58 3.83 6.45
C ARG A 11 10.57 4.93 6.77
N LEU A 12 10.14 5.69 5.77
CA LEU A 12 9.09 6.72 5.93
C LEU A 12 7.72 6.08 6.23
N GLU A 13 7.36 4.97 5.58
CA GLU A 13 6.12 4.21 5.85
C GLU A 13 6.07 3.72 7.31
N GLN A 14 7.16 3.11 7.77
CA GLN A 14 7.28 2.62 9.15
C GLN A 14 7.16 3.76 10.17
N ALA A 15 7.96 4.82 9.98
CA ALA A 15 7.97 5.98 10.88
C ALA A 15 6.60 6.67 10.97
N ALA A 16 5.87 6.77 9.85
CA ALA A 16 4.55 7.36 9.84
C ALA A 16 3.55 6.53 10.65
N LEU A 17 3.53 5.21 10.47
CA LEU A 17 2.59 4.35 11.19
C LEU A 17 2.88 4.27 12.69
N GLU A 18 4.14 4.35 13.09
CA GLU A 18 4.52 4.49 14.50
C GLU A 18 4.00 5.80 15.08
N LEU A 19 4.27 6.93 14.43
CA LEU A 19 3.82 8.24 14.88
C LEU A 19 2.30 8.38 14.90
N TYR A 20 1.59 7.80 13.92
CA TYR A 20 0.12 7.78 13.92
C TYR A 20 -0.43 6.98 15.09
N GLY A 21 0.25 5.90 15.52
CA GLY A 21 -0.12 5.15 16.71
C GLY A 21 0.23 5.86 18.02
N GLU A 22 1.36 6.58 18.06
CA GLU A 22 1.85 7.28 19.25
C GLU A 22 1.08 8.58 19.52
N HIS A 23 0.90 9.41 18.50
CA HIS A 23 0.40 10.79 18.63
C HIS A 23 -0.95 11.01 17.96
N GLY A 24 -1.44 10.02 17.21
CA GLY A 24 -2.59 10.18 16.31
C GLY A 24 -2.20 10.72 14.95
N PHE A 25 -3.02 10.39 13.95
CA PHE A 25 -2.83 10.81 12.57
C PHE A 25 -2.83 12.35 12.42
N ASP A 26 -3.79 13.03 13.03
CA ASP A 26 -3.98 14.48 12.86
C ASP A 26 -2.82 15.30 13.41
N ALA A 27 -2.29 14.92 14.58
CA ALA A 27 -1.19 15.62 15.25
C ALA A 27 0.19 15.37 14.61
N THR A 28 0.30 14.39 13.71
CA THR A 28 1.56 14.03 13.06
C THR A 28 1.81 14.86 11.79
N THR A 29 3.04 15.32 11.59
CA THR A 29 3.47 16.14 10.43
C THR A 29 4.49 15.42 9.55
N ALA A 30 4.60 15.81 8.28
CA ALA A 30 5.59 15.28 7.34
C ALA A 30 7.03 15.45 7.85
N LYS A 31 7.32 16.59 8.49
CA LYS A 31 8.60 16.87 9.14
C LYS A 31 8.93 15.85 10.23
N GLN A 32 8.01 15.59 11.17
CA GLN A 32 8.21 14.61 12.24
C GLN A 32 8.45 13.20 11.68
N ILE A 33 7.71 12.82 10.63
CA ILE A 33 7.90 11.53 9.97
C ILE A 33 9.29 11.43 9.36
N ALA A 34 9.75 12.47 8.65
CA ALA A 34 11.07 12.50 8.06
C ALA A 34 12.17 12.42 9.13
N GLU A 35 12.06 13.20 10.20
CA GLU A 35 13.00 13.21 11.32
C GLU A 35 13.08 11.83 11.99
N ARG A 36 11.93 11.20 12.29
CA ARG A 36 11.86 9.84 12.85
C ARG A 36 12.50 8.81 11.92
N ALA A 37 12.30 8.97 10.61
CA ALA A 37 12.91 8.10 9.62
C ALA A 37 14.41 8.41 9.38
N GLY A 38 15.01 9.39 10.06
CA GLY A 38 16.41 9.81 9.85
C GLY A 38 16.65 10.45 8.47
N LEU A 39 15.64 11.10 7.92
CA LEU A 39 15.61 11.72 6.60
C LEU A 39 15.19 13.19 6.69
N THR A 40 15.32 13.92 5.59
CA THR A 40 14.90 15.33 5.51
C THR A 40 13.45 15.46 5.05
N GLU A 41 12.79 16.55 5.42
CA GLU A 41 11.44 16.87 4.93
C GLU A 41 11.40 16.99 3.39
N ARG A 42 12.45 17.54 2.78
CA ARG A 42 12.63 17.52 1.31
C ARG A 42 12.64 16.09 0.73
N THR A 43 13.21 15.13 1.47
CA THR A 43 13.18 13.72 1.06
C THR A 43 11.78 13.15 1.15
N PHE A 44 11.05 13.45 2.22
CA PHE A 44 9.65 13.04 2.36
C PHE A 44 8.85 13.46 1.13
N PHE A 45 8.88 14.75 0.78
CA PHE A 45 8.11 15.29 -0.34
C PHE A 45 8.55 14.80 -1.71
N ARG A 46 9.75 14.21 -1.82
CA ARG A 46 10.19 13.52 -3.04
C ARG A 46 9.48 12.17 -3.24
N HIS A 47 9.03 11.53 -2.17
CA HIS A 47 8.36 10.23 -2.20
C HIS A 47 6.84 10.31 -2.05
N PHE A 48 6.34 11.32 -1.33
CA PHE A 48 4.93 11.45 -0.98
C PHE A 48 4.48 12.90 -1.10
N ALA A 49 3.31 13.12 -1.72
CA ALA A 49 2.76 14.46 -1.83
C ALA A 49 2.36 15.04 -0.46
N ASP A 50 1.88 14.18 0.45
CA ASP A 50 1.53 14.54 1.82
C ASP A 50 1.57 13.32 2.76
N LYS A 51 1.26 13.53 4.04
CA LYS A 51 1.27 12.48 5.09
C LYS A 51 0.27 11.33 4.84
N ARG A 52 -0.87 11.62 4.19
CA ARG A 52 -1.89 10.61 3.85
C ARG A 52 -1.33 9.62 2.84
N GLU A 53 -0.58 10.13 1.85
CA GLU A 53 0.02 9.29 0.80
C GLU A 53 0.98 8.23 1.33
N VAL A 54 1.48 8.37 2.57
CA VAL A 54 2.32 7.34 3.19
C VAL A 54 1.53 6.05 3.45
N LEU A 55 0.22 6.16 3.67
CA LEU A 55 -0.67 5.00 3.87
C LEU A 55 -1.06 4.32 2.56
N PHE A 56 -0.80 4.95 1.41
CA PHE A 56 -1.21 4.45 0.10
C PHE A 56 0.05 4.24 -0.74
N PRO A 57 0.47 2.98 -0.98
CA PRO A 57 1.62 2.71 -1.82
C PRO A 57 1.55 3.46 -3.15
N HIS A 58 2.69 4.02 -3.59
CA HIS A 58 2.82 4.58 -4.94
C HIS A 58 2.95 3.42 -5.93
N GLY A 59 2.18 3.48 -7.02
CA GLY A 59 1.89 2.30 -7.81
C GLY A 59 0.95 1.35 -7.06
N ASN A 60 0.52 0.29 -7.72
CA ASN A 60 -0.27 -0.73 -7.05
C ASN A 60 0.52 -2.05 -7.19
N PRO A 61 1.62 -2.23 -6.42
CA PRO A 61 2.40 -3.46 -6.47
C PRO A 61 1.56 -4.69 -6.14
N LEU A 62 0.50 -4.51 -5.35
CA LEU A 62 -0.54 -5.51 -5.17
C LEU A 62 -1.28 -5.79 -6.48
N LEU A 63 -1.73 -4.77 -7.24
CA LEU A 63 -2.32 -4.93 -8.57
C LEU A 63 -1.37 -5.61 -9.54
N GLU A 64 -0.12 -5.14 -9.66
CA GLU A 64 0.86 -5.75 -10.56
C GLU A 64 1.07 -7.22 -10.23
N ARG A 65 1.16 -7.55 -8.93
CA ARG A 65 1.27 -8.94 -8.47
C ARG A 65 0.01 -9.74 -8.72
N LEU A 66 -1.17 -9.18 -8.47
CA LEU A 66 -2.45 -9.87 -8.66
C LEU A 66 -2.78 -10.08 -10.14
N VAL A 67 -2.51 -9.10 -11.00
CA VAL A 67 -2.66 -9.21 -12.45
C VAL A 67 -1.65 -10.21 -13.01
N GLY A 68 -0.38 -10.14 -12.57
CA GLY A 68 0.63 -11.14 -12.95
C GLY A 68 0.22 -12.55 -12.52
N ALA A 69 -0.19 -12.72 -11.26
CA ALA A 69 -0.64 -14.01 -10.76
C ALA A 69 -1.88 -14.53 -11.50
N LEU A 70 -2.82 -13.65 -11.89
CA LEU A 70 -3.97 -14.02 -12.72
C LEU A 70 -3.57 -14.50 -14.11
N ALA A 71 -2.56 -13.87 -14.72
CA ALA A 71 -2.05 -14.26 -16.03
C ALA A 71 -1.40 -15.65 -16.01
N ASP A 72 -0.83 -16.06 -14.88
CA ASP A 72 -0.22 -17.38 -14.69
C ASP A 72 -1.25 -18.51 -14.46
N VAL A 73 -2.53 -18.19 -14.21
CA VAL A 73 -3.58 -19.21 -14.00
C VAL A 73 -4.07 -19.76 -15.35
N PRO A 74 -4.18 -21.09 -15.55
CA PRO A 74 -4.67 -21.71 -16.79
C PRO A 74 -6.09 -21.26 -17.19
N PRO A 75 -6.33 -20.82 -18.45
CA PRO A 75 -7.57 -20.15 -18.88
C PRO A 75 -8.85 -20.95 -18.61
N GLU A 76 -8.76 -22.27 -18.52
CA GLU A 76 -9.87 -23.19 -18.22
C GLU A 76 -10.35 -23.11 -16.76
N THR A 77 -9.56 -22.48 -15.89
CA THR A 77 -9.91 -22.25 -14.48
C THR A 77 -11.06 -21.25 -14.39
N ALA A 78 -12.10 -21.60 -13.63
CA ALA A 78 -13.24 -20.72 -13.42
C ALA A 78 -12.79 -19.34 -12.88
N PRO A 79 -13.41 -18.23 -13.31
CA PRO A 79 -12.94 -16.88 -12.96
C PRO A 79 -12.78 -16.64 -11.45
N ILE A 80 -13.70 -17.16 -10.64
CA ILE A 80 -13.65 -17.01 -9.18
C ILE A 80 -12.47 -17.77 -8.55
N ASP A 81 -12.11 -18.91 -9.12
CA ASP A 81 -10.98 -19.73 -8.66
C ASP A 81 -9.64 -19.12 -9.07
N ALA A 82 -9.58 -18.51 -10.27
CA ALA A 82 -8.42 -17.76 -10.72
C ALA A 82 -8.13 -16.54 -9.82
N VAL A 83 -9.16 -15.77 -9.48
CA VAL A 83 -9.05 -14.66 -8.52
C VAL A 83 -8.62 -15.16 -7.15
N SER A 84 -9.21 -16.27 -6.69
CA SER A 84 -8.85 -16.86 -5.40
C SER A 84 -7.38 -17.29 -5.37
N ALA A 85 -6.89 -17.95 -6.42
CA ALA A 85 -5.49 -18.34 -6.54
C ALA A 85 -4.54 -17.13 -6.56
N ALA A 86 -4.89 -16.07 -7.29
CA ALA A 86 -4.11 -14.84 -7.32
C ALA A 86 -4.04 -14.15 -5.94
N LEU A 87 -5.18 -14.08 -5.23
CA LEU A 87 -5.22 -13.55 -3.86
C LEU A 87 -4.40 -14.39 -2.87
N GLN A 88 -4.43 -15.73 -3.01
CA GLN A 88 -3.59 -16.62 -2.19
C GLN A 88 -2.10 -16.41 -2.47
N GLY A 89 -1.70 -16.27 -3.74
CA GLY A 89 -0.32 -15.97 -4.12
C GLY A 89 0.15 -14.57 -3.68
N ALA A 90 -0.78 -13.64 -3.51
CA ALA A 90 -0.51 -12.33 -2.92
C ALA A 90 -0.55 -12.34 -1.37
N SER A 91 -1.02 -13.41 -0.74
CA SER A 91 -1.18 -13.49 0.73
C SER A 91 0.16 -13.39 1.49
N ASP A 92 1.26 -13.84 0.88
CA ASP A 92 2.61 -13.72 1.46
C ASP A 92 3.00 -12.25 1.70
N LEU A 93 2.61 -11.34 0.80
CA LEU A 93 2.84 -9.89 0.95
C LEU A 93 2.11 -9.31 2.17
N PHE A 94 0.93 -9.84 2.48
CA PHE A 94 0.17 -9.45 3.65
C PHE A 94 0.72 -10.09 4.93
N ARG A 95 1.30 -11.29 4.84
CA ARG A 95 1.84 -12.03 5.98
C ARG A 95 3.13 -11.40 6.50
N GLU A 96 4.06 -11.02 5.61
CA GLU A 96 5.31 -10.36 5.97
C GLU A 96 5.11 -8.94 6.53
N ARG A 97 3.98 -8.29 6.19
CA ARG A 97 3.59 -6.97 6.69
C ARG A 97 2.43 -6.99 7.69
N GLY A 98 2.08 -8.13 8.28
CA GLY A 98 0.81 -8.32 9.00
C GLY A 98 0.50 -7.26 10.06
N ASP A 99 1.46 -6.91 10.91
CA ASP A 99 1.29 -5.88 11.94
C ASP A 99 1.22 -4.47 11.35
N LEU A 100 2.04 -4.19 10.33
CA LEU A 100 2.05 -2.92 9.62
C LEU A 100 0.73 -2.68 8.89
N ALA A 101 0.23 -3.71 8.19
CA ALA A 101 -1.05 -3.70 7.50
C ALA A 101 -2.22 -3.51 8.48
N ARG A 102 -2.19 -4.19 9.63
CA ARG A 102 -3.20 -4.04 10.68
C ARG A 102 -3.23 -2.61 11.23
N ARG A 103 -2.06 -2.05 11.59
CA ARG A 103 -1.95 -0.67 12.10
C ARG A 103 -2.44 0.33 11.06
N ARG A 104 -2.02 0.17 9.80
CA ARG A 104 -2.48 0.99 8.67
C ARG A 104 -4.00 0.92 8.53
N GLN A 105 -4.59 -0.27 8.58
CA GLN A 105 -6.04 -0.45 8.46
C GLN A 105 -6.79 0.21 9.63
N ALA A 106 -6.26 0.15 10.85
CA ALA A 106 -6.85 0.82 12.01
C ALA A 106 -6.86 2.34 11.83
N VAL A 107 -5.77 2.94 11.34
CA VAL A 107 -5.71 4.37 11.03
C VAL A 107 -6.74 4.73 9.97
N ILE A 108 -6.80 3.99 8.86
CA ILE A 108 -7.78 4.27 7.80
C ILE A 108 -9.21 4.17 8.32
N ALA A 109 -9.56 3.13 9.08
CA ALA A 109 -10.91 2.92 9.57
C ALA A 109 -11.40 4.06 10.50
N ALA A 110 -10.48 4.72 11.22
CA ALA A 110 -10.78 5.81 12.14
C ALA A 110 -11.08 7.15 11.43
N HIS A 111 -10.66 7.33 10.17
CA HIS A 111 -10.69 8.62 9.48
C HIS A 111 -11.50 8.54 8.16
N ALA A 112 -12.53 9.37 8.02
CA ALA A 112 -13.46 9.30 6.88
C ALA A 112 -12.77 9.59 5.54
N GLU A 113 -11.96 10.63 5.49
CA GLU A 113 -11.18 11.06 4.33
C GLU A 113 -10.17 10.00 3.87
N LEU A 114 -9.64 9.20 4.80
CA LEU A 114 -8.76 8.08 4.47
C LEU A 114 -9.55 6.89 3.90
N ARG A 115 -10.74 6.61 4.45
CA ARG A 115 -11.64 5.57 3.91
C ARG A 115 -12.11 5.91 2.50
N GLU A 116 -12.51 7.14 2.25
CA GLU A 116 -12.90 7.61 0.91
C GLU A 116 -11.77 7.40 -0.10
N ARG A 117 -10.54 7.78 0.28
CA ARG A 117 -9.37 7.59 -0.56
C ARG A 117 -9.06 6.11 -0.81
N GLU A 118 -9.17 5.26 0.22
CA GLU A 118 -8.98 3.82 0.08
C GLU A 118 -10.01 3.20 -0.87
N LEU A 119 -11.28 3.59 -0.76
CA LEU A 119 -12.34 3.11 -1.64
C LEU A 119 -12.08 3.46 -3.10
N ILE A 120 -11.59 4.68 -3.40
CA ILE A 120 -11.19 5.07 -4.76
C ILE A 120 -10.07 4.16 -5.28
N LYS A 121 -9.08 3.84 -4.44
CA LYS A 121 -7.96 2.96 -4.82
C LYS A 121 -8.41 1.51 -5.03
N LEU A 122 -9.29 0.99 -4.17
CA LEU A 122 -9.88 -0.34 -4.31
C LEU A 122 -10.76 -0.45 -5.55
N ALA A 123 -11.50 0.59 -5.90
CA ALA A 123 -12.29 0.63 -7.13
C ALA A 123 -11.40 0.55 -8.38
N ALA A 124 -10.27 1.27 -8.40
CA ALA A 124 -9.30 1.19 -9.48
C ALA A 124 -8.66 -0.20 -9.59
N LEU A 125 -8.33 -0.83 -8.45
CA LEU A 125 -7.84 -2.20 -8.39
C LEU A 125 -8.86 -3.20 -8.96
N ALA A 126 -10.11 -3.12 -8.52
CA ALA A 126 -11.19 -3.99 -8.99
C ALA A 126 -11.44 -3.84 -10.49
N ALA A 127 -11.43 -2.61 -11.01
CA ALA A 127 -11.61 -2.34 -12.44
C ALA A 127 -10.50 -2.98 -13.29
N ALA A 128 -9.23 -2.90 -12.84
CA ALA A 128 -8.11 -3.49 -13.54
C ALA A 128 -8.14 -5.03 -13.51
N LEU A 129 -8.49 -5.65 -12.36
CA LEU A 129 -8.67 -7.10 -12.27
C LEU A 129 -9.82 -7.59 -13.15
N ALA A 130 -10.94 -6.86 -13.17
CA ALA A 130 -12.06 -7.17 -14.06
C ALA A 130 -11.67 -7.07 -15.54
N GLY A 131 -10.81 -6.11 -15.91
CA GLY A 131 -10.22 -6.01 -17.26
C GLY A 131 -9.40 -7.25 -17.61
N ALA A 132 -8.45 -7.62 -16.74
CA ALA A 132 -7.60 -8.79 -16.93
C ALA A 132 -8.40 -10.10 -17.06
N LEU A 133 -9.47 -10.27 -16.28
CA LEU A 133 -10.36 -11.43 -16.40
C LEU A 133 -11.09 -11.47 -17.74
N ARG A 134 -11.59 -10.33 -18.24
CA ARG A 134 -12.27 -10.28 -19.55
C ARG A 134 -11.33 -10.57 -20.71
N GLU A 135 -10.08 -10.13 -20.63
CA GLU A 135 -9.06 -10.42 -21.65
C GLU A 135 -8.72 -11.91 -21.73
N ARG A 136 -8.94 -12.64 -20.63
CA ARG A 136 -8.63 -14.06 -20.49
C ARG A 136 -9.72 -14.99 -21.05
N GLY A 137 -10.96 -14.50 -21.17
CA GLY A 137 -12.13 -15.27 -21.63
C GLY A 137 -13.23 -15.37 -20.57
#